data_AF-A0A3D0PAJ1-F1
#
_entry.id   AF-A0A3D0PAJ1-F1
#
_cell.length_a   1.000
_cell.length_b   1.000
_cell.length_c   1.000
_cell.angle_alpha   90.00
_cell.angle_beta   90.00
_cell.angle_gamma   90.00
#
_symmetry.space_group_name_H-M   'P 1'
#
loop_
_entity.id
_entity.type
_entity.pdbx_description
1 polymer ?
#
loop_
_entity_poly.entity_id
_entity_poly.type
_entity_poly.pdbx_seq_one_letter_code
_entity_poly.pdbx_strand_id
1 'polypeptide(L)' 'VTGAGDTVIAVFTMALAAGFDFHLAASIANHAGGIVVMKRGTATVSLEELAESLSMEASSVSAVADKSL' A
#
# COMPACT_ATOMS: atom_id res chain seq x y z
N VAL A 1 -11.83 -8.77 -11.15
CA VAL A 1 -11.10 -7.68 -10.47
C VAL A 1 -11.86 -6.40 -10.70
N THR A 2 -12.47 -5.84 -9.66
CA THR A 2 -13.23 -4.58 -9.71
C THR A 2 -12.94 -3.79 -8.44
N GLY A 3 -12.64 -2.49 -8.53
CA GLY A 3 -12.41 -1.63 -7.36
C GLY A 3 -10.97 -1.41 -6.91
N ALA A 4 -9.98 -2.03 -7.56
CA ALA A 4 -8.56 -1.80 -7.23
C ALA A 4 -8.13 -0.36 -7.54
N GLY A 5 -8.52 0.17 -8.70
CA GLY A 5 -8.24 1.57 -9.08
C GLY A 5 -8.92 2.57 -8.15
N ASP A 6 -10.19 2.32 -7.77
CA ASP A 6 -10.92 3.17 -6.83
C ASP A 6 -10.23 3.20 -5.45
N THR A 7 -9.73 2.04 -4.99
CA THR A 7 -8.97 1.93 -3.74
C THR A 7 -7.67 2.72 -3.81
N VAL A 8 -6.91 2.58 -4.90
CA VAL A 8 -5.65 3.32 -5.10
C VAL A 8 -5.90 4.82 -5.04
N ILE A 9 -6.89 5.33 -5.78
CA ILE A 9 -7.18 6.78 -5.81
C ILE A 9 -7.70 7.27 -4.46
N ALA A 10 -8.57 6.51 -3.79
CA ALA A 10 -9.08 6.88 -2.47
C ALA A 10 -7.96 7.00 -1.43
N VAL A 11 -7.07 5.99 -1.36
CA VAL A 11 -5.96 5.97 -0.40
C VAL A 11 -4.90 7.01 -0.75
N PHE A 12 -4.59 7.20 -2.03
CA PHE A 12 -3.66 8.23 -2.48
C PHE A 12 -4.14 9.63 -2.09
N THR A 13 -5.42 9.93 -2.36
CA THR A 13 -6.02 11.22 -2.01
C THR A 13 -6.07 11.43 -0.50
N MET A 14 -6.39 10.37 0.27
CA MET A 14 -6.37 10.40 1.73
C MET A 14 -4.98 10.71 2.27
N ALA A 15 -3.93 10.05 1.76
CA ALA A 15 -2.56 10.25 2.22
C ALA A 15 -2.07 11.68 1.92
N LEU A 16 -2.39 12.21 0.74
CA LEU A 16 -2.10 13.60 0.41
C LEU A 16 -2.87 14.58 1.31
N ALA A 17 -4.15 14.31 1.59
CA ALA A 17 -4.95 15.11 2.51
C ALA A 17 -4.41 15.07 3.96
N ALA A 18 -3.75 13.98 4.35
CA ALA A 18 -3.05 13.84 5.62
C ALA A 18 -1.67 14.54 5.65
N GLY A 19 -1.22 15.11 4.52
CA GLY A 19 0.04 15.86 4.43
C GLY A 19 1.27 15.01 4.09
N PHE A 20 1.09 13.76 3.67
CA PHE A 20 2.19 12.94 3.16
C PHE A 20 2.66 13.43 1.79
N ASP A 21 3.92 13.13 1.46
CA ASP A 21 4.44 13.40 0.13
C ASP A 21 3.86 12.44 -0.93
N PHE A 22 4.02 12.81 -2.20
CA PHE A 22 3.51 12.03 -3.32
C PHE A 22 4.09 10.62 -3.41
N HIS A 23 5.34 10.43 -3.01
CA HIS A 23 6.01 9.14 -3.13
C HIS A 23 5.46 8.15 -2.09
N LEU A 24 5.38 8.59 -0.84
CA LEU A 24 4.82 7.81 0.26
C LEU A 24 3.33 7.56 0.04
N ALA A 25 2.57 8.56 -0.39
CA ALA A 25 1.16 8.39 -0.75
C ALA A 25 0.97 7.34 -1.85
N ALA A 26 1.82 7.36 -2.89
CA ALA A 26 1.77 6.37 -3.97
C ALA A 26 2.13 4.97 -3.47
N SER A 27 3.12 4.84 -2.58
CA SER A 27 3.46 3.55 -1.98
C SER A 27 2.27 2.97 -1.21
N ILE A 28 1.72 3.73 -0.26
CA ILE A 28 0.57 3.29 0.55
C ILE A 28 -0.63 2.91 -0.33
N ALA A 29 -0.91 3.69 -1.37
CA ALA A 29 -1.97 3.40 -2.32
C ALA A 29 -1.74 2.10 -3.12
N ASN A 30 -0.51 1.84 -3.56
CA ASN A 30 -0.14 0.61 -4.26
C ASN A 30 -0.31 -0.63 -3.36
N HIS A 31 0.07 -0.53 -2.08
CA HIS A 31 -0.16 -1.59 -1.10
C HIS A 31 -1.66 -1.88 -0.94
N ALA A 32 -2.48 -0.85 -0.76
CA ALA A 32 -3.93 -0.98 -0.65
C ALA A 32 -4.56 -1.62 -1.90
N GLY A 33 -4.15 -1.18 -3.10
CA GLY A 33 -4.60 -1.76 -4.37
C GLY A 33 -4.17 -3.22 -4.53
N GLY A 34 -2.94 -3.54 -4.14
CA GLY A 34 -2.37 -4.89 -4.13
C GLY A 34 -3.14 -5.87 -3.25
N ILE A 35 -3.57 -5.42 -2.06
CA ILE A 35 -4.39 -6.23 -1.15
C ILE A 35 -5.76 -6.53 -1.79
N VAL A 36 -6.42 -5.53 -2.38
CA VAL A 36 -7.77 -5.67 -2.97
C VAL A 36 -7.77 -6.63 -4.16
N VAL A 37 -6.73 -6.63 -5.00
CA VAL A 37 -6.66 -7.56 -6.14
C VAL A 37 -6.50 -9.02 -5.73
N MET A 38 -5.98 -9.29 -4.53
CA MET A 38 -5.85 -10.65 -4.00
C MET A 38 -7.17 -11.20 -3.44
N LYS A 39 -8.21 -10.37 -3.32
CA LYS A 39 -9.51 -10.77 -2.79
C LYS A 39 -10.53 -11.04 -3.90
N ARG A 40 -11.47 -11.96 -3.65
CA ARG A 40 -12.57 -12.24 -4.58
C ARG A 40 -13.68 -11.19 -4.42
N GLY A 41 -14.05 -10.54 -5.52
CA GLY A 41 -15.14 -9.54 -5.56
C GLY A 41 -14.68 -8.11 -5.22
N THR A 42 -15.64 -7.21 -5.01
CA THR A 42 -15.40 -5.85 -4.46
C THR A 42 -15.15 -5.95 -2.96
N ALA A 43 -13.92 -6.28 -2.61
CA ALA A 43 -13.49 -6.36 -1.22
C ALA A 43 -12.83 -5.04 -0.78
N THR A 44 -13.05 -4.66 0.47
CA THR A 44 -12.39 -3.52 1.11
C THR A 44 -11.02 -3.92 1.65
N VAL A 45 -10.15 -2.92 1.84
CA VAL A 45 -8.89 -3.06 2.60
C VAL A 45 -9.12 -2.57 4.02
N SER A 46 -8.64 -3.32 5.02
CA SER A 46 -8.64 -2.86 6.42
C SER A 46 -7.34 -2.15 6.76
N LEU A 47 -7.35 -1.36 7.84
CA LEU A 47 -6.14 -0.67 8.31
C LEU A 47 -5.08 -1.67 8.77
N GLU A 48 -5.49 -2.78 9.38
CA GLU A 48 -4.58 -3.83 9.84
C GLU A 48 -3.86 -4.49 8.66
N GLU A 49 -4.58 -4.85 7.59
CA GLU A 49 -3.99 -5.44 6.38
C GLU A 49 -3.00 -4.48 5.71
N LEU A 50 -3.35 -3.18 5.67
CA LEU A 50 -2.48 -2.16 5.11
C LEU A 50 -1.22 -1.96 5.96
N ALA A 51 -1.36 -1.88 7.28
CA ALA A 51 -0.23 -1.75 8.21
C ALA A 51 0.70 -2.96 8.16
N GLU A 52 0.15 -4.17 8.09
CA GLU A 52 0.93 -5.40 7.91
C GLU A 52 1.71 -5.36 6.60
N SER A 53 1.05 -5.01 5.49
CA SER A 53 1.69 -4.91 4.17
C SER A 53 2.84 -3.89 4.13
N LEU A 54 2.66 -2.72 4.74
CA LEU A 54 3.69 -1.68 4.86
C LEU A 54 4.85 -2.12 5.77
N SER A 55 4.56 -2.83 6.87
CA SER A 55 5.60 -3.34 7.77
C SER A 55 6.47 -4.42 7.12
N MET A 56 5.89 -5.24 6.23
CA MET A 56 6.63 -6.23 5.43
C MET A 56 7.57 -5.54 4.44
N GLU A 57 7.15 -4.44 3.80
CA GLU A 57 8.00 -3.64 2.91
C GLU A 57 9.20 -3.05 3.67
N ALA A 58 8.96 -2.41 4.83
CA ALA A 58 10.01 -1.83 5.66
C ALA A 58 11.05 -2.88 6.11
N SER A 59 10.59 -4.10 6.40
CA SER A 59 11.45 -5.23 6.77
C SER A 59 12.28 -5.75 5.59
N SER A 60 11.74 -5.67 4.37
CA SER A 60 12.38 -6.15 3.14
C SER A 60 13.53 -5.25 2.70
N VAL A 61 13.43 -3.94 2.94
CA VAL A 61 14.49 -2.96 2.60
C VAL A 61 15.74 -3.16 3.45
N SER A 62 15.59 -3.53 4.74
CA SER A 62 16.74 -3.81 5.61
C SER A 62 17.55 -5.04 5.19
N ALA A 63 16.92 -6.01 4.53
CA ALA A 63 17.61 -7.21 4.05
C ALA A 63 18.38 -6.99 2.73
N VAL A 64 18.01 -5.97 1.95
CA VAL A 64 18.69 -5.64 0.68
C VAL A 64 19.94 -4.78 0.92
N ALA A 65 19.96 -3.98 1.99
CA ALA A 65 21.11 -3.14 2.34
C ALA A 65 22.39 -3.91 2.71
N ASP A 66 22.27 -5.19 3.11
CA ASP A 66 23.42 -6.02 3.53
C ASP A 66 24.07 -6.81 2.36
N LYS A 67 23.54 -6.71 1.13
CA LYS A 67 24.05 -7.49 -0.02
C LYS A 67 25.03 -6.74 -0.91
N SER A 68 25.75 -5.76 -0.34
CA SER A 68 26.75 -4.95 -1.03
C SER A 68 28.10 -4.97 -0.29
N LEU A 69 28.68 -6.16 -0.12
CA LEU A 69 30.11 -6.38 0.14
C LEU A 69 30.61 -7.59 -0.67
#